data_AF-A0A4Q6E662-F1
#
_entry.id   AF-A0A4Q6E662-F1
#
_cell.length_a   1.000
_cell.length_b   1.000
_cell.length_c   1.000
_cell.angle_alpha   90.00
_cell.angle_beta   90.00
_cell.angle_gamma   90.00
#
_symmetry.space_group_name_H-M   'P 1'
#
loop_
_entity.id
_entity.type
_entity.pdbx_description
1 polymer ?
#
loop_
_entity_poly.entity_id
_entity_poly.type
_entity_poly.pdbx_seq_one_letter_code
_entity_poly.pdbx_strand_id
1 'polypeptide(L)'
;MRMKKHSIIAAVILCAAAFSIQSASAQKVKNTDITSLKFTVEEAPEWTNLFKRTSGWFGADGVYSIPLNGIEKPGNHTKTLMVFSDTMTGEIVNGTPQPGYTMVNNTNAIITGEPKEENITFNYPVDESGKAVTTFIANTPKTAAGEYYWLGDGFVNEANNKVYIHAYRIRNQKPEDVWAFEEMGTTLISFPKDSKPPFTNHKQMDTPFFIEGKPAADYGIMGSAVLVNTKKAQVPNPDGYIYLYGTRTKRKSVLVARVQPKDYENFSKWRYWDGKTWNTDINKIADVTDHVSHEYSVSPLPDGRYLLVFQVDGISYEVGARIGLTPYGPFGPVIKLYDCKEGKENPNFLPYNAKAHPHLSNPGELLISYNVIGADFYNDIKKSPQHYRPRFIKIKLQ
;
A
#
# COMPACT_ATOMS: atom_id res chain seq x y z
N MET A 1 68.90 1.02 56.13
CA MET A 1 67.74 1.65 56.78
C MET A 1 66.80 2.14 55.67
N ARG A 2 65.63 1.48 55.56
CA ARG A 2 64.45 1.65 54.69
C ARG A 2 64.49 2.63 53.49
N MET A 3 64.45 2.03 52.29
CA MET A 3 63.91 2.58 51.04
C MET A 3 62.43 2.96 51.19
N LYS A 4 62.04 4.19 50.80
CA LYS A 4 60.64 4.58 50.63
C LYS A 4 60.29 4.62 49.13
N LYS A 5 59.52 3.62 48.69
CA LYS A 5 58.80 3.63 47.41
C LYS A 5 57.68 4.69 47.50
N HIS A 6 57.63 5.63 46.57
CA HIS A 6 56.46 6.48 46.35
C HIS A 6 55.84 6.08 45.02
N SER A 7 54.66 5.44 45.11
CA SER A 7 53.80 5.09 43.99
C SER A 7 53.10 6.36 43.49
N ILE A 8 53.31 6.74 42.24
CA ILE A 8 52.54 7.79 41.57
C ILE A 8 51.30 7.13 40.97
N ILE A 9 50.14 7.45 41.53
CA ILE A 9 48.82 7.06 41.03
C ILE A 9 48.48 7.97 39.85
N ALA A 10 48.33 7.40 38.65
CA ALA A 10 47.82 8.10 37.49
C ALA A 10 46.29 8.26 37.62
N ALA A 11 45.83 9.50 37.80
CA ALA A 11 44.41 9.83 37.74
C ALA A 11 43.97 9.93 36.27
N VAL A 12 43.27 8.91 35.78
CA VAL A 12 42.58 8.96 34.47
C VAL A 12 41.27 9.72 34.67
N ILE A 13 41.22 10.97 34.19
CA ILE A 13 39.98 11.75 34.12
C ILE A 13 39.21 11.26 32.90
N LEU A 14 38.18 10.43 33.13
CA LEU A 14 37.23 10.03 32.11
C LEU A 14 36.21 11.18 31.93
N CYS A 15 36.41 12.04 30.93
CA CYS A 15 35.39 12.99 30.50
C CYS A 15 34.23 12.23 29.82
N ALA A 16 33.21 11.87 30.60
CA ALA A 16 31.93 11.41 30.05
C ALA A 16 31.21 12.62 29.42
N ALA A 17 31.37 12.79 28.11
CA ALA A 17 30.53 13.69 27.34
C ALA A 17 29.11 13.11 27.31
N ALA A 18 28.23 13.61 28.18
CA ALA A 18 26.81 13.34 28.13
C ALA A 18 26.24 13.95 26.85
N PHE A 19 26.10 13.14 25.80
CA PHE A 19 25.22 13.48 24.69
C PHE A 19 23.79 13.45 25.20
N SER A 20 23.28 14.59 25.64
CA SER A 20 21.86 14.81 25.84
C SER A 20 21.18 14.72 24.47
N ILE A 21 20.58 13.57 24.18
CA ILE A 21 19.59 13.45 23.11
C ILE A 21 18.42 14.32 23.57
N GLN A 22 18.33 15.53 23.04
CA GLN A 22 17.10 16.30 23.07
C GLN A 22 16.08 15.49 22.29
N SER A 23 15.25 14.73 23.01
CA SER A 23 14.00 14.23 22.47
C SER A 23 13.22 15.45 22.00
N ALA A 24 13.05 15.58 20.68
CA ALA A 24 12.08 16.51 20.15
C ALA A 24 10.75 16.19 20.82
N SER A 25 10.24 17.13 21.61
CA SER A 25 8.93 17.03 22.24
C SER A 25 7.90 16.79 21.14
N ALA A 26 7.49 15.53 20.95
CA ALA A 26 6.38 15.19 20.08
C ALA A 26 5.18 16.03 20.50
N GLN A 27 4.64 16.83 19.59
CA GLN A 27 3.45 17.61 19.87
C GLN A 27 2.34 16.62 20.24
N LYS A 28 1.79 16.74 21.46
CA LYS A 28 0.73 15.85 21.95
C LYS A 28 -0.43 15.84 20.95
N VAL A 29 -0.92 14.64 20.62
CA VAL A 29 -2.15 14.45 19.84
C VAL A 29 -3.24 15.31 20.49
N LYS A 30 -3.79 16.27 19.74
CA LYS A 30 -4.74 17.24 20.29
C LYS A 30 -6.08 16.60 20.61
N ASN A 31 -6.45 15.57 19.85
CA ASN A 31 -7.66 14.80 20.01
C ASN A 31 -7.31 13.33 20.31
N THR A 32 -7.70 12.83 21.47
CA THR A 32 -7.45 11.43 21.86
C THR A 32 -8.65 10.51 21.61
N ASP A 33 -9.76 11.03 21.08
CA ASP A 33 -10.89 10.20 20.69
C ASP A 33 -10.51 9.35 19.47
N ILE A 34 -10.67 8.04 19.59
CA ILE A 34 -10.43 7.08 18.50
C ILE A 34 -11.72 6.36 18.09
N THR A 35 -12.85 6.73 18.68
CA THR A 35 -14.13 6.05 18.48
C THR A 35 -15.06 6.80 17.54
N SER A 36 -14.84 8.10 17.32
CA SER A 36 -15.67 8.91 16.42
C SER A 36 -14.87 9.74 15.41
N LEU A 37 -15.43 9.87 14.21
CA LEU A 37 -14.99 10.74 13.13
C LEU A 37 -16.21 11.52 12.63
N LYS A 38 -16.13 12.84 12.54
CA LYS A 38 -17.15 13.65 11.87
C LYS A 38 -16.75 13.86 10.42
N PHE A 39 -17.62 13.47 9.50
CA PHE A 39 -17.37 13.57 8.08
C PHE A 39 -18.66 13.62 7.27
N THR A 40 -18.55 14.09 6.03
CA THR A 40 -19.52 13.81 4.96
C THR A 40 -18.88 12.89 3.94
N VAL A 41 -19.68 12.10 3.22
CA VAL A 41 -19.22 11.21 2.15
C VAL A 41 -20.05 11.42 0.89
N GLU A 42 -19.40 11.42 -0.26
CA GLU A 42 -20.03 11.48 -1.58
C GLU A 42 -19.27 10.61 -2.59
N GLU A 43 -19.94 10.16 -3.64
CA GLU A 43 -19.27 9.54 -4.78
C GLU A 43 -18.38 10.56 -5.50
N ALA A 44 -17.27 10.08 -6.08
CA ALA A 44 -16.35 10.89 -6.89
C ALA A 44 -16.42 10.43 -8.36
N PRO A 45 -17.49 10.79 -9.10
CA PRO A 45 -17.70 10.34 -10.47
C PRO A 45 -16.58 10.79 -11.42
N GLU A 46 -15.95 11.93 -11.18
CA GLU A 46 -14.81 12.42 -11.96
C GLU A 46 -13.61 11.44 -11.91
N TRP A 47 -13.32 10.91 -10.72
CA TRP A 47 -12.29 9.89 -10.54
C TRP A 47 -12.75 8.53 -11.03
N THR A 48 -14.00 8.15 -10.74
CA THR A 48 -14.56 6.87 -11.19
C THR A 48 -14.59 6.76 -12.73
N ASN A 49 -14.94 7.84 -13.43
CA ASN A 49 -15.01 7.85 -14.89
C ASN A 49 -13.64 7.92 -15.55
N LEU A 50 -12.61 8.39 -14.85
CA LEU A 50 -11.22 8.40 -15.34
C LEU A 50 -10.71 6.98 -15.68
N PHE A 51 -11.26 5.95 -15.02
CA PHE A 51 -10.94 4.54 -15.24
C PHE A 51 -12.02 3.79 -16.03
N LYS A 52 -13.03 4.48 -16.56
CA LYS A 52 -14.04 3.86 -17.43
C LYS A 52 -13.57 3.93 -18.88
N ARG A 53 -12.79 2.94 -19.31
CA ARG A 53 -12.12 2.92 -20.63
C ARG A 53 -12.67 1.82 -21.52
N THR A 54 -12.64 2.04 -22.82
CA THR A 54 -13.16 1.08 -23.82
C THR A 54 -12.12 0.62 -24.82
N SER A 55 -10.87 1.10 -24.72
CA SER A 55 -9.76 0.74 -25.60
C SER A 55 -8.47 0.69 -24.80
N GLY A 56 -7.59 -0.25 -25.13
CA GLY A 56 -6.37 -0.50 -24.38
C GLY A 56 -6.65 -1.03 -22.97
N TRP A 57 -6.18 -0.35 -21.93
CA TRP A 57 -6.52 -0.66 -20.54
C TRP A 57 -8.01 -0.43 -20.30
N PHE A 58 -8.76 -1.40 -19.75
CA PHE A 58 -10.19 -1.20 -19.43
C PHE A 58 -10.63 -1.64 -18.04
N GLY A 59 -9.75 -2.24 -17.26
CA GLY A 59 -10.07 -2.67 -15.92
C GLY A 59 -8.86 -3.24 -15.20
N ALA A 60 -8.74 -3.02 -13.90
CA ALA A 60 -7.71 -3.64 -13.07
C ALA A 60 -8.04 -3.55 -11.59
N ASP A 61 -7.27 -4.28 -10.79
CA ASP A 61 -7.18 -4.14 -9.34
C ASP A 61 -5.80 -3.64 -8.85
N GLY A 62 -5.53 -3.76 -7.55
CA GLY A 62 -4.45 -3.03 -6.87
C GLY A 62 -4.83 -1.56 -6.67
N VAL A 63 -4.53 -0.71 -7.64
CA VAL A 63 -4.86 0.74 -7.63
C VAL A 63 -4.15 1.48 -6.48
N TYR A 64 -2.82 1.29 -6.37
CA TYR A 64 -2.01 2.13 -5.48
C TYR A 64 -1.52 3.38 -6.20
N SER A 65 -1.51 4.51 -5.51
CA SER A 65 -1.07 5.81 -6.01
C SER A 65 0.22 6.23 -5.32
N ILE A 66 1.27 6.54 -6.09
CA ILE A 66 2.60 6.89 -5.56
C ILE A 66 2.97 8.30 -6.05
N PRO A 67 3.02 9.32 -5.18
CA PRO A 67 3.43 10.67 -5.54
C PRO A 67 4.94 10.68 -5.79
N LEU A 68 5.36 11.05 -7.00
CA LEU A 68 6.78 10.97 -7.37
C LEU A 68 7.67 12.02 -6.69
N ASN A 69 7.07 12.99 -5.99
CA ASN A 69 7.77 13.90 -5.09
C ASN A 69 7.89 13.40 -3.64
N GLY A 70 7.28 12.25 -3.31
CA GLY A 70 7.35 11.61 -1.99
C GLY A 70 6.48 12.25 -0.91
N ILE A 71 5.51 13.10 -1.26
CA ILE A 71 4.62 13.79 -0.31
C ILE A 71 3.21 13.24 -0.45
N GLU A 72 2.65 12.66 0.62
CA GLU A 72 1.30 12.06 0.58
C GLU A 72 0.18 13.03 0.98
N LYS A 73 0.47 14.30 1.23
CA LYS A 73 -0.49 15.25 1.82
C LYS A 73 -1.58 15.71 0.82
N PRO A 74 -2.85 15.89 1.25
CA PRO A 74 -3.88 16.56 0.45
C PRO A 74 -3.45 17.93 -0.08
N GLY A 75 -3.83 18.20 -1.34
CA GLY A 75 -3.42 19.36 -2.13
C GLY A 75 -2.03 19.22 -2.79
N ASN A 76 -1.39 18.04 -2.69
CA ASN A 76 -0.14 17.76 -3.38
C ASN A 76 -0.39 17.31 -4.82
N HIS A 77 -0.72 18.27 -5.69
CA HIS A 77 -0.91 18.04 -7.13
C HIS A 77 0.47 17.78 -7.80
N THR A 78 0.95 16.55 -7.72
CA THR A 78 2.22 16.10 -8.30
C THR A 78 1.99 15.07 -9.40
N LYS A 79 3.03 14.80 -10.20
CA LYS A 79 3.07 13.60 -11.02
C LYS A 79 2.95 12.36 -10.12
N THR A 80 1.99 11.51 -10.42
CA THR A 80 1.67 10.30 -9.66
C THR A 80 1.83 9.07 -10.55
N LEU A 81 2.50 8.06 -10.01
CA LEU A 81 2.51 6.71 -10.57
C LEU A 81 1.37 5.92 -9.95
N MET A 82 0.44 5.46 -10.77
CA MET A 82 -0.52 4.44 -10.38
C MET A 82 0.05 3.07 -10.72
N VAL A 83 -0.05 2.11 -9.81
CA VAL A 83 0.31 0.71 -10.07
C VAL A 83 -0.92 -0.18 -9.91
N PHE A 84 -1.05 -1.11 -10.84
CA PHE A 84 -2.17 -2.05 -10.91
C PHE A 84 -1.66 -3.48 -10.90
N SER A 85 -2.50 -4.36 -10.38
CA SER A 85 -2.30 -5.81 -10.40
C SER A 85 -3.00 -6.39 -11.65
N ASP A 86 -3.77 -7.46 -11.53
CA ASP A 86 -4.39 -8.10 -12.69
C ASP A 86 -5.21 -7.08 -13.48
N THR A 87 -4.88 -6.95 -14.76
CA THR A 87 -5.33 -5.85 -15.61
C THR A 87 -5.90 -6.42 -16.90
N MET A 88 -7.13 -6.05 -17.19
CA MET A 88 -7.79 -6.29 -18.45
C MET A 88 -7.38 -5.27 -19.51
N THR A 89 -6.96 -5.78 -20.67
CA THR A 89 -6.61 -4.98 -21.84
C THR A 89 -7.34 -5.48 -23.10
N GLY A 90 -7.73 -4.58 -23.99
CA GLY A 90 -8.44 -4.89 -25.23
C GLY A 90 -9.43 -3.80 -25.62
N GLU A 91 -10.35 -4.16 -26.52
CA GLU A 91 -11.36 -3.24 -27.05
C GLU A 91 -12.76 -3.62 -26.56
N ILE A 92 -13.59 -2.62 -26.26
CA ILE A 92 -14.99 -2.76 -25.90
C ILE A 92 -15.81 -1.95 -26.90
N VAL A 93 -16.64 -2.64 -27.69
CA VAL A 93 -17.54 -2.01 -28.66
C VAL A 93 -18.96 -2.33 -28.25
N ASN A 94 -19.81 -1.29 -28.18
CA ASN A 94 -21.22 -1.41 -27.78
C ASN A 94 -21.43 -2.19 -26.46
N GLY A 95 -20.54 -2.00 -25.50
CA GLY A 95 -20.59 -2.66 -24.19
C GLY A 95 -20.10 -4.11 -24.16
N THR A 96 -19.56 -4.63 -25.26
CA THR A 96 -19.04 -6.01 -25.35
C THR A 96 -17.54 -6.03 -25.62
N PRO A 97 -16.74 -6.78 -24.84
CA PRO A 97 -15.33 -7.02 -25.13
C PRO A 97 -15.15 -7.72 -26.47
N GLN A 98 -14.24 -7.21 -27.29
CA GLN A 98 -13.92 -7.79 -28.59
C GLN A 98 -12.93 -8.95 -28.45
N PRO A 99 -12.99 -9.98 -29.32
CA PRO A 99 -12.03 -11.07 -29.32
C PRO A 99 -10.58 -10.57 -29.31
N GLY A 100 -9.74 -11.18 -28.47
CA GLY A 100 -8.33 -10.79 -28.31
C GLY A 100 -8.03 -9.98 -27.05
N TYR A 101 -9.05 -9.59 -26.25
CA TYR A 101 -8.79 -9.04 -24.92
C TYR A 101 -8.01 -10.05 -24.05
N THR A 102 -7.16 -9.55 -23.16
CA THR A 102 -6.31 -10.36 -22.29
C THR A 102 -6.25 -9.78 -20.89
N MET A 103 -5.92 -10.64 -19.92
CA MET A 103 -5.50 -10.22 -18.59
C MET A 103 -3.97 -10.32 -18.51
N VAL A 104 -3.31 -9.26 -18.04
CA VAL A 104 -1.88 -9.24 -17.69
C VAL A 104 -1.75 -8.98 -16.19
N ASN A 105 -0.67 -9.42 -15.55
CA ASN A 105 -0.63 -9.47 -14.08
C ASN A 105 -0.34 -8.17 -13.37
N ASN A 106 0.23 -7.20 -14.09
CA ASN A 106 0.40 -5.85 -13.59
C ASN A 106 0.67 -4.86 -14.72
N THR A 107 0.15 -3.64 -14.51
CA THR A 107 0.34 -2.48 -15.38
C THR A 107 0.54 -1.23 -14.52
N ASN A 108 0.68 -0.08 -15.17
CA ASN A 108 0.78 1.19 -14.47
C ASN A 108 0.10 2.31 -15.24
N ALA A 109 -0.12 3.44 -14.58
CA ALA A 109 -0.48 4.69 -15.25
C ALA A 109 0.28 5.87 -14.65
N ILE A 110 0.39 6.95 -15.42
CA ILE A 110 0.93 8.22 -14.95
C ILE A 110 -0.20 9.24 -14.94
N ILE A 111 -0.42 9.87 -13.78
CA ILE A 111 -1.33 11.01 -13.62
C ILE A 111 -0.50 12.28 -13.47
N THR A 112 -0.88 13.36 -14.16
CA THR A 112 -0.13 14.62 -14.18
C THR A 112 -0.93 15.85 -13.76
N GLY A 113 -2.21 15.69 -13.43
CA GLY A 113 -3.08 16.80 -13.02
C GLY A 113 -4.44 16.31 -12.52
N GLU A 114 -5.43 17.19 -12.62
CA GLU A 114 -6.83 16.94 -12.27
C GLU A 114 -7.40 15.69 -12.96
N PRO A 115 -8.47 15.07 -12.41
CA PRO A 115 -9.07 13.83 -12.93
C PRO A 115 -9.80 14.06 -14.26
N LYS A 116 -9.01 14.25 -15.30
CA LYS A 116 -9.43 14.43 -16.70
C LYS A 116 -8.70 13.43 -17.56
N GLU A 117 -9.36 13.00 -18.63
CA GLU A 117 -8.85 11.97 -19.52
C GLU A 117 -7.46 12.29 -20.08
N GLU A 118 -7.20 13.54 -20.45
CA GLU A 118 -5.92 14.00 -20.97
C GLU A 118 -4.77 13.97 -19.95
N ASN A 119 -5.07 13.88 -18.65
CA ASN A 119 -4.09 13.94 -17.57
C ASN A 119 -3.62 12.56 -17.10
N ILE A 120 -4.18 11.47 -17.62
CA ILE A 120 -3.78 10.10 -17.29
C ILE A 120 -3.32 9.35 -18.53
N THR A 121 -2.22 8.62 -18.40
CA THR A 121 -1.71 7.73 -19.45
C THR A 121 -1.50 6.34 -18.86
N PHE A 122 -2.26 5.36 -19.33
CA PHE A 122 -2.07 3.95 -18.99
C PHE A 122 -0.90 3.39 -19.81
N ASN A 123 -0.01 2.64 -19.15
CA ASN A 123 1.21 2.10 -19.75
C ASN A 123 1.36 0.62 -19.42
N TYR A 124 1.72 -0.13 -20.45
CA TYR A 124 2.14 -1.51 -20.37
C TYR A 124 3.00 -1.82 -21.60
N PRO A 125 4.00 -2.71 -21.47
CA PRO A 125 4.72 -3.20 -22.65
C PRO A 125 3.79 -3.98 -23.57
N VAL A 126 4.15 -4.05 -24.86
CA VAL A 126 3.49 -4.91 -25.84
C VAL A 126 4.51 -5.84 -26.49
N ASP A 127 4.08 -7.03 -26.88
CA ASP A 127 4.91 -7.97 -27.64
C ASP A 127 4.98 -7.59 -29.14
N GLU A 128 5.68 -8.40 -29.94
CA GLU A 128 5.83 -8.19 -31.39
C GLU A 128 4.49 -8.21 -32.15
N SER A 129 3.46 -8.83 -31.58
CA SER A 129 2.10 -8.87 -32.15
C SER A 129 1.23 -7.69 -31.73
N GLY A 130 1.75 -6.80 -30.89
CA GLY A 130 1.01 -5.67 -30.31
C GLY A 130 0.12 -6.04 -29.12
N LYS A 131 0.24 -7.27 -28.58
CA LYS A 131 -0.54 -7.70 -27.42
C LYS A 131 0.10 -7.20 -26.13
N ALA A 132 -0.71 -6.78 -25.16
CA ALA A 132 -0.23 -6.31 -23.86
C ALA A 132 0.55 -7.41 -23.12
N VAL A 133 1.62 -7.00 -22.42
CA VAL A 133 2.49 -7.84 -21.59
C VAL A 133 2.58 -7.25 -20.18
N THR A 134 2.78 -8.10 -19.18
CA THR A 134 3.02 -7.72 -17.78
C THR A 134 4.24 -6.79 -17.65
N THR A 135 4.12 -5.71 -16.87
CA THR A 135 5.20 -4.71 -16.71
C THR A 135 6.38 -5.25 -15.89
N PHE A 136 6.09 -5.82 -14.73
CA PHE A 136 7.06 -6.40 -13.81
C PHE A 136 6.87 -7.91 -13.77
N ILE A 137 7.76 -8.63 -14.45
CA ILE A 137 7.79 -10.10 -14.49
C ILE A 137 8.61 -10.59 -13.30
N ALA A 138 8.07 -11.53 -12.52
CA ALA A 138 8.76 -12.07 -11.35
C ALA A 138 10.07 -12.78 -11.73
N ASN A 139 11.17 -12.31 -11.17
CA ASN A 139 12.50 -12.81 -11.50
C ASN A 139 13.51 -12.57 -10.36
N THR A 140 13.24 -13.19 -9.21
CA THR A 140 14.18 -13.25 -8.08
C THR A 140 14.64 -14.68 -7.82
N PRO A 141 15.75 -14.91 -7.09
CA PRO A 141 16.19 -16.25 -6.73
C PRO A 141 15.14 -17.13 -6.06
N LYS A 142 14.19 -16.56 -5.30
CA LYS A 142 13.09 -17.34 -4.70
C LYS A 142 11.91 -17.59 -5.64
N THR A 143 11.81 -16.86 -6.76
CA THR A 143 10.68 -16.96 -7.69
C THR A 143 10.64 -18.34 -8.35
N ALA A 144 9.51 -19.04 -8.22
CA ALA A 144 9.28 -20.32 -8.88
C ALA A 144 8.60 -20.16 -10.25
N ALA A 145 8.69 -21.19 -11.08
CA ALA A 145 8.00 -21.21 -12.37
C ALA A 145 6.48 -21.04 -12.19
N GLY A 146 5.89 -20.15 -13.00
CA GLY A 146 4.46 -19.83 -12.95
C GLY A 146 4.06 -18.81 -11.87
N GLU A 147 5.00 -18.35 -11.04
CA GLU A 147 4.74 -17.22 -10.14
C GLU A 147 4.71 -15.89 -10.92
N TYR A 148 3.80 -15.00 -10.52
CA TYR A 148 3.68 -13.65 -11.04
C TYR A 148 3.55 -12.64 -9.89
N TYR A 149 3.48 -11.35 -10.22
CA TYR A 149 3.30 -10.29 -9.22
C TYR A 149 1.93 -9.67 -9.25
N TRP A 150 1.28 -9.66 -8.09
CA TRP A 150 0.37 -8.58 -7.70
C TRP A 150 1.15 -7.49 -6.98
N LEU A 151 0.85 -6.23 -7.27
CA LEU A 151 1.55 -5.08 -6.73
C LEU A 151 0.85 -4.60 -5.45
N GLY A 152 1.64 -4.47 -4.40
CA GLY A 152 1.28 -3.79 -3.16
C GLY A 152 1.65 -2.30 -3.20
N ASP A 153 1.67 -1.69 -2.02
CA ASP A 153 1.92 -0.26 -1.89
C ASP A 153 3.39 0.10 -2.20
N GLY A 154 3.61 1.37 -2.54
CA GLY A 154 4.92 1.89 -2.90
C GLY A 154 5.13 3.34 -2.48
N PHE A 155 6.37 3.80 -2.55
CA PHE A 155 6.74 5.15 -2.14
C PHE A 155 8.05 5.58 -2.79
N VAL A 156 8.33 6.89 -2.75
CA VAL A 156 9.64 7.43 -3.09
C VAL A 156 10.48 7.54 -1.82
N ASN A 157 11.62 6.85 -1.78
CA ASN A 157 12.53 6.93 -0.65
C ASN A 157 13.41 8.17 -0.73
N GLU A 158 13.21 9.08 0.23
CA GLU A 158 13.91 10.35 0.36
C GLU A 158 15.42 10.26 0.61
N ALA A 159 15.94 9.07 0.96
CA ALA A 159 17.36 8.84 1.21
C ALA A 159 18.14 8.57 -0.08
N ASN A 160 17.49 8.07 -1.14
CA ASN A 160 18.17 7.65 -2.36
C ASN A 160 17.42 7.98 -3.66
N ASN A 161 16.26 8.66 -3.60
CA ASN A 161 15.42 9.03 -4.74
C ASN A 161 14.99 7.83 -5.62
N LYS A 162 14.87 6.63 -5.05
CA LYS A 162 14.25 5.49 -5.72
C LYS A 162 12.77 5.40 -5.38
N VAL A 163 11.97 4.97 -6.35
CA VAL A 163 10.66 4.39 -6.11
C VAL A 163 10.87 2.95 -5.63
N TYR A 164 10.14 2.56 -4.61
CA TYR A 164 10.00 1.19 -4.14
C TYR A 164 8.54 0.76 -4.28
N ILE A 165 8.31 -0.45 -4.77
CA ILE A 165 6.98 -1.09 -4.86
C ILE A 165 7.10 -2.48 -4.24
N HIS A 166 6.21 -2.81 -3.31
CA HIS A 166 6.08 -4.17 -2.82
C HIS A 166 5.32 -5.01 -3.84
N ALA A 167 5.72 -6.25 -4.05
CA ALA A 167 5.09 -7.13 -5.01
C ALA A 167 4.93 -8.52 -4.40
N TYR A 168 3.69 -8.98 -4.29
CA TYR A 168 3.37 -10.32 -3.80
C TYR A 168 3.60 -11.34 -4.91
N ARG A 169 4.39 -12.37 -4.63
CA ARG A 169 4.55 -13.51 -5.53
C ARG A 169 3.31 -14.37 -5.42
N ILE A 170 2.52 -14.42 -6.47
CA ILE A 170 1.27 -15.16 -6.53
C ILE A 170 1.47 -16.42 -7.36
N ARG A 171 0.84 -17.51 -6.91
CA ARG A 171 0.74 -18.75 -7.67
C ARG A 171 -0.71 -19.20 -7.74
N ASN A 172 -1.21 -19.44 -8.94
CA ASN A 172 -2.54 -20.03 -9.12
C ASN A 172 -2.48 -21.53 -8.85
N GLN A 173 -3.38 -22.02 -8.00
CA GLN A 173 -3.64 -23.44 -7.85
C GLN A 173 -4.43 -23.98 -9.05
N LYS A 174 -5.35 -23.17 -9.60
CA LYS A 174 -6.18 -23.48 -10.77
C LYS A 174 -6.36 -22.23 -11.64
N PRO A 175 -5.79 -22.18 -12.86
CA PRO A 175 -5.87 -20.99 -13.71
C PRO A 175 -7.30 -20.55 -14.06
N GLU A 176 -8.25 -21.47 -14.11
CA GLU A 176 -9.67 -21.24 -14.41
C GLU A 176 -10.49 -20.68 -13.23
N ASP A 177 -9.91 -20.60 -12.03
CA ASP A 177 -10.57 -20.15 -10.82
C ASP A 177 -9.80 -18.95 -10.23
N VAL A 178 -10.38 -17.74 -10.39
CA VAL A 178 -9.78 -16.48 -9.89
C VAL A 178 -9.64 -16.44 -8.36
N TRP A 179 -10.28 -17.36 -7.64
CA TRP A 179 -10.23 -17.45 -6.19
C TRP A 179 -9.15 -18.42 -5.68
N ALA A 180 -8.58 -19.25 -6.57
CA ALA A 180 -7.68 -20.33 -6.22
C ALA A 180 -6.21 -19.91 -6.39
N PHE A 181 -5.73 -19.04 -5.49
CA PHE A 181 -4.35 -18.55 -5.49
C PHE A 181 -3.66 -18.67 -4.12
N GLU A 182 -2.33 -18.66 -4.14
CA GLU A 182 -1.46 -18.65 -2.96
C GLU A 182 -0.47 -17.49 -3.03
N GLU A 183 -0.26 -16.82 -1.89
CA GLU A 183 0.82 -15.85 -1.71
C GLU A 183 2.09 -16.58 -1.27
N MET A 184 3.12 -16.54 -2.10
CA MET A 184 4.42 -17.19 -1.88
C MET A 184 5.44 -16.28 -1.19
N GLY A 185 5.08 -15.01 -0.98
CA GLY A 185 5.85 -14.01 -0.24
C GLY A 185 6.11 -12.72 -1.00
N THR A 186 6.69 -11.73 -0.33
CA THR A 186 6.87 -10.38 -0.86
C THR A 186 8.24 -10.18 -1.49
N THR A 187 8.27 -9.58 -2.68
CA THR A 187 9.45 -9.04 -3.36
C THR A 187 9.42 -7.51 -3.28
N LEU A 188 10.60 -6.89 -3.28
CA LEU A 188 10.76 -5.44 -3.43
C LEU A 188 11.23 -5.10 -4.83
N ILE A 189 10.44 -4.32 -5.57
CA ILE A 189 10.81 -3.74 -6.87
C ILE A 189 11.33 -2.33 -6.61
N SER A 190 12.39 -1.91 -7.31
CA SER A 190 12.91 -0.54 -7.22
C SER A 190 13.44 0.01 -8.54
N PHE A 191 13.32 1.32 -8.73
CA PHE A 191 13.91 2.05 -9.85
C PHE A 191 14.11 3.54 -9.48
N PRO A 192 15.01 4.28 -10.15
CA PRO A 192 15.13 5.73 -9.95
C PRO A 192 13.79 6.45 -10.19
N LYS A 193 13.42 7.43 -9.35
CA LYS A 193 12.10 8.09 -9.42
C LYS A 193 11.78 8.76 -10.77
N ASP A 194 12.79 9.15 -11.52
CA ASP A 194 12.65 9.79 -12.84
C ASP A 194 12.58 8.78 -14.00
N SER A 195 12.60 7.48 -13.69
CA SER A 195 12.40 6.42 -14.68
C SER A 195 11.04 6.53 -15.34
N LYS A 196 10.95 6.07 -16.58
CA LYS A 196 9.71 6.11 -17.38
C LYS A 196 9.20 4.69 -17.62
N PRO A 197 7.89 4.49 -17.76
CA PRO A 197 7.33 3.23 -18.25
C PRO A 197 8.04 2.77 -19.54
N PRO A 198 8.24 1.45 -19.74
CA PRO A 198 7.80 0.36 -18.88
C PRO A 198 8.77 0.01 -17.74
N PHE A 199 9.65 0.95 -17.33
CA PHE A 199 10.60 0.76 -16.21
C PHE A 199 11.58 -0.39 -16.43
N THR A 200 12.14 -0.51 -17.63
CA THR A 200 13.05 -1.59 -18.04
C THR A 200 14.30 -1.76 -17.14
N ASN A 201 14.72 -0.69 -16.46
CA ASN A 201 15.89 -0.68 -15.58
C ASN A 201 15.55 -0.92 -14.10
N HIS A 202 14.39 -1.50 -13.80
CA HIS A 202 14.02 -1.85 -12.43
C HIS A 202 14.91 -2.97 -11.87
N LYS A 203 14.99 -3.04 -10.55
CA LYS A 203 15.63 -4.12 -9.80
C LYS A 203 14.59 -4.81 -8.93
N GLN A 204 14.78 -6.10 -8.69
CA GLN A 204 13.94 -6.90 -7.81
C GLN A 204 14.79 -7.53 -6.71
N MET A 205 14.25 -7.63 -5.50
CA MET A 205 14.94 -8.19 -4.34
C MET A 205 13.99 -9.00 -3.47
N ASP A 206 14.37 -10.23 -3.15
CA ASP A 206 13.65 -11.05 -2.17
C ASP A 206 13.64 -10.39 -0.80
N THR A 207 12.51 -10.45 -0.09
CA THR A 207 12.37 -9.89 1.25
C THR A 207 12.10 -10.99 2.30
N PRO A 208 12.30 -10.71 3.60
CA PRO A 208 11.89 -11.60 4.68
C PRO A 208 10.45 -11.34 5.14
N PHE A 209 9.63 -10.65 4.35
CA PHE A 209 8.32 -10.15 4.78
C PHE A 209 7.17 -11.15 4.68
N PHE A 210 7.49 -12.43 4.58
CA PHE A 210 6.52 -13.52 4.67
C PHE A 210 6.74 -14.27 5.98
N ILE A 211 5.66 -14.50 6.72
CA ILE A 211 5.63 -15.17 8.01
C ILE A 211 4.83 -16.44 7.85
N GLU A 212 5.49 -17.59 7.95
CA GLU A 212 4.82 -18.88 7.85
C GLU A 212 3.77 -19.07 8.95
N GLY A 213 2.57 -19.48 8.54
CA GLY A 213 1.46 -19.76 9.45
C GLY A 213 1.54 -21.14 10.09
N LYS A 214 0.98 -21.27 11.30
CA LYS A 214 0.71 -22.57 11.94
C LYS A 214 -0.71 -22.56 12.50
N PRO A 215 -1.74 -23.05 11.76
CA PRO A 215 -1.65 -23.79 10.49
C PRO A 215 -1.20 -22.93 9.30
N ALA A 216 -0.74 -23.55 8.21
CA ALA A 216 -0.18 -22.86 7.04
C ALA A 216 -1.11 -21.77 6.45
N ALA A 217 -2.42 -21.95 6.56
CA ALA A 217 -3.41 -20.98 6.12
C ALA A 217 -3.45 -19.68 6.96
N ASP A 218 -2.82 -19.63 8.13
CA ASP A 218 -2.75 -18.47 9.04
C ASP A 218 -1.39 -17.74 8.94
N TYR A 219 -0.96 -17.48 7.70
CA TYR A 219 0.31 -16.80 7.42
C TYR A 219 0.17 -15.28 7.52
N GLY A 220 1.32 -14.61 7.67
CA GLY A 220 1.43 -13.15 7.63
C GLY A 220 2.26 -12.69 6.43
N ILE A 221 1.91 -11.55 5.85
CA ILE A 221 2.63 -10.97 4.73
C ILE A 221 2.64 -9.45 4.82
N MET A 222 3.79 -8.81 4.58
CA MET A 222 3.94 -7.35 4.59
C MET A 222 3.96 -6.79 3.16
N GLY A 223 3.51 -5.55 2.99
CA GLY A 223 3.40 -4.88 1.68
C GLY A 223 2.09 -4.13 1.47
N SER A 224 1.12 -4.28 2.38
CA SER A 224 -0.27 -3.84 2.21
C SER A 224 -0.44 -2.32 2.25
N ALA A 225 0.43 -1.62 2.96
CA ALA A 225 0.47 -0.16 3.01
C ALA A 225 1.86 0.32 3.44
N VAL A 226 2.20 1.56 3.08
CA VAL A 226 3.41 2.25 3.51
C VAL A 226 3.05 3.63 4.05
N LEU A 227 3.65 4.00 5.19
CA LEU A 227 3.62 5.37 5.70
C LEU A 227 5.05 5.88 5.85
N VAL A 228 5.43 6.88 5.04
CA VAL A 228 6.71 7.58 5.15
C VAL A 228 6.58 8.68 6.21
N ASN A 229 6.79 8.33 7.49
CA ASN A 229 6.59 9.23 8.63
C ASN A 229 7.81 10.12 8.90
N THR A 230 8.23 10.89 7.90
CA THR A 230 9.45 11.70 7.94
C THR A 230 9.18 13.19 7.77
N LYS A 231 10.17 14.02 8.14
CA LYS A 231 10.08 15.47 7.95
C LYS A 231 10.02 15.86 6.46
N LYS A 232 10.73 15.18 5.55
CA LYS A 232 10.72 15.57 4.13
C LYS A 232 9.42 15.13 3.42
N ALA A 233 8.77 14.07 3.90
CA ALA A 233 7.43 13.69 3.45
C ALA A 233 6.32 14.64 3.95
N GLN A 234 6.67 15.64 4.78
CA GLN A 234 5.76 16.66 5.33
C GLN A 234 4.60 16.08 6.17
N VAL A 235 4.81 14.91 6.76
CA VAL A 235 3.83 14.30 7.68
C VAL A 235 3.78 15.10 9.00
N PRO A 236 2.59 15.33 9.59
CA PRO A 236 2.47 15.93 10.92
C PRO A 236 3.19 15.10 11.99
N ASN A 237 4.01 15.76 12.82
CA ASN A 237 4.74 15.13 13.94
C ASN A 237 5.53 13.86 13.56
N PRO A 238 6.44 13.94 12.58
CA PRO A 238 7.13 12.77 12.06
C PRO A 238 8.15 12.23 13.08
N ASP A 239 8.26 10.92 13.18
CA ASP A 239 9.24 10.24 14.04
C ASP A 239 10.49 9.76 13.27
N GLY A 240 10.52 9.98 11.95
CA GLY A 240 11.66 9.71 11.08
C GLY A 240 11.73 8.28 10.54
N TYR A 241 10.70 7.46 10.75
CA TYR A 241 10.64 6.10 10.24
C TYR A 241 9.74 5.97 9.01
N ILE A 242 10.02 4.95 8.21
CA ILE A 242 9.06 4.39 7.26
C ILE A 242 8.38 3.22 7.97
N TYR A 243 7.05 3.23 7.98
CA TYR A 243 6.24 2.12 8.45
C TYR A 243 5.79 1.28 7.27
N LEU A 244 5.96 -0.04 7.39
CA LEU A 244 5.43 -1.03 6.47
C LEU A 244 4.35 -1.82 7.18
N TYR A 245 3.21 -1.93 6.54
CA TYR A 245 2.07 -2.65 7.06
C TYR A 245 1.85 -3.96 6.29
N GLY A 246 1.21 -4.91 6.94
CA GLY A 246 0.90 -6.22 6.38
C GLY A 246 -0.38 -6.81 6.94
N THR A 247 -0.78 -7.96 6.43
CA THR A 247 -1.93 -8.72 6.95
C THR A 247 -1.53 -10.08 7.48
N ARG A 248 -2.24 -10.54 8.53
CA ARG A 248 -2.34 -11.96 8.88
C ARG A 248 -3.71 -12.49 8.46
N THR A 249 -3.74 -13.58 7.71
CA THR A 249 -4.90 -14.02 6.93
C THR A 249 -6.13 -14.40 7.77
N LYS A 250 -5.98 -15.20 8.83
CA LYS A 250 -7.11 -15.86 9.51
C LYS A 250 -8.14 -14.88 10.09
N ARG A 251 -7.67 -13.82 10.77
CA ARG A 251 -8.51 -12.76 11.33
C ARG A 251 -8.46 -11.47 10.51
N LYS A 252 -7.72 -11.49 9.41
CA LYS A 252 -7.45 -10.31 8.59
C LYS A 252 -6.87 -9.18 9.46
N SER A 253 -5.83 -9.54 10.22
CA SER A 253 -5.22 -8.66 11.21
C SER A 253 -4.16 -7.77 10.58
N VAL A 254 -4.00 -6.54 11.08
CA VAL A 254 -2.90 -5.65 10.68
C VAL A 254 -1.62 -6.00 11.43
N LEU A 255 -0.51 -6.05 10.69
CA LEU A 255 0.86 -6.20 11.17
C LEU A 255 1.63 -4.91 10.89
N VAL A 256 2.56 -4.53 11.78
CA VAL A 256 3.34 -3.28 11.62
C VAL A 256 4.83 -3.50 11.82
N ALA A 257 5.63 -3.02 10.87
CA ALA A 257 7.08 -2.95 10.95
C ALA A 257 7.56 -1.53 10.63
N ARG A 258 8.80 -1.20 11.01
CA ARG A 258 9.42 0.09 10.67
C ARG A 258 10.92 0.00 10.45
N VAL A 259 11.44 0.96 9.68
CA VAL A 259 12.88 1.12 9.41
C VAL A 259 13.20 2.59 9.10
N GLN A 260 14.46 3.01 9.24
CA GLN A 260 14.88 4.33 8.79
C GLN A 260 15.03 4.36 7.25
N PRO A 261 14.77 5.50 6.57
CA PRO A 261 14.87 5.60 5.11
C PRO A 261 16.18 5.10 4.49
N LYS A 262 17.31 5.42 5.12
CA LYS A 262 18.66 5.02 4.67
C LYS A 262 18.92 3.51 4.77
N ASP A 263 18.18 2.81 5.61
CA ASP A 263 18.40 1.39 5.95
C ASP A 263 17.34 0.48 5.30
N TYR A 264 16.52 1.00 4.37
CA TYR A 264 15.34 0.32 3.84
C TYR A 264 15.64 -1.07 3.24
N GLU A 265 16.73 -1.18 2.47
CA GLU A 265 17.19 -2.45 1.88
C GLU A 265 17.98 -3.34 2.87
N ASN A 266 18.32 -2.84 4.07
CA ASN A 266 19.06 -3.59 5.09
C ASN A 266 18.09 -4.25 6.08
N PHE A 267 17.67 -5.48 5.76
CA PHE A 267 16.68 -6.23 6.55
C PHE A 267 17.06 -6.46 8.03
N SER A 268 18.34 -6.43 8.40
CA SER A 268 18.77 -6.53 9.81
C SER A 268 18.39 -5.30 10.67
N LYS A 269 18.08 -4.17 10.03
CA LYS A 269 17.71 -2.91 10.70
C LYS A 269 16.22 -2.76 10.91
N TRP A 270 15.41 -3.63 10.31
CA TRP A 270 13.97 -3.62 10.46
C TRP A 270 13.57 -3.95 11.89
N ARG A 271 12.47 -3.36 12.33
CA ARG A 271 11.86 -3.62 13.62
C ARG A 271 10.39 -3.93 13.46
N TYR A 272 9.91 -4.94 14.17
CA TYR A 272 8.57 -5.49 14.08
C TYR A 272 7.84 -5.23 15.40
N TRP A 273 6.63 -4.68 15.34
CA TRP A 273 5.88 -4.34 16.53
C TRP A 273 5.30 -5.60 17.18
N ASP A 274 5.74 -5.92 18.40
CA ASP A 274 5.26 -7.11 19.14
C ASP A 274 4.05 -6.82 20.06
N GLY A 275 3.45 -5.64 19.93
CA GLY A 275 2.36 -5.17 20.79
C GLY A 275 2.83 -4.37 22.01
N LYS A 276 4.13 -4.42 22.35
CA LYS A 276 4.71 -3.70 23.50
C LYS A 276 5.97 -2.93 23.12
N THR A 277 6.83 -3.55 22.32
CA THR A 277 8.15 -3.04 21.92
C THR A 277 8.46 -3.36 20.45
N TRP A 278 9.52 -2.74 19.96
CA TRP A 278 10.03 -2.93 18.61
C TRP A 278 11.05 -4.08 18.58
N ASN A 279 10.61 -5.25 18.13
CA ASN A 279 11.39 -6.49 18.10
C ASN A 279 12.25 -6.61 16.82
N THR A 280 13.30 -7.43 16.84
CA THR A 280 14.11 -7.75 15.66
C THR A 280 13.66 -9.00 14.92
N ASP A 281 12.87 -9.86 15.58
CA ASP A 281 12.34 -11.11 15.01
C ASP A 281 10.92 -10.88 14.47
N ILE A 282 10.75 -11.06 13.15
CA ILE A 282 9.44 -10.89 12.50
C ILE A 282 8.40 -11.88 13.02
N ASN A 283 8.81 -13.04 13.51
CA ASN A 283 7.90 -14.06 14.05
C ASN A 283 7.27 -13.65 15.39
N LYS A 284 7.73 -12.54 16.00
CA LYS A 284 7.14 -11.96 17.22
C LYS A 284 6.12 -10.87 16.94
N ILE A 285 5.88 -10.52 15.67
CA ILE A 285 4.97 -9.44 15.31
C ILE A 285 3.54 -9.75 15.77
N ALA A 286 2.92 -8.77 16.44
CA ALA A 286 1.57 -8.89 16.98
C ALA A 286 0.53 -8.29 16.02
N ASP A 287 -0.69 -8.78 16.16
CA ASP A 287 -1.87 -8.18 15.54
C ASP A 287 -2.19 -6.86 16.24
N VAL A 288 -2.29 -5.75 15.49
CA VAL A 288 -2.65 -4.44 16.09
C VAL A 288 -4.13 -4.09 15.96
N THR A 289 -4.81 -4.67 14.98
CA THR A 289 -6.26 -4.60 14.76
C THR A 289 -6.65 -5.69 13.75
N ASP A 290 -7.94 -5.80 13.42
CA ASP A 290 -8.56 -6.88 12.65
C ASP A 290 -9.68 -6.39 11.72
N HIS A 291 -10.24 -7.32 10.94
CA HIS A 291 -11.30 -7.09 9.95
C HIS A 291 -10.90 -6.13 8.82
N VAL A 292 -9.61 -6.08 8.46
CA VAL A 292 -9.11 -5.23 7.36
C VAL A 292 -9.02 -6.01 6.05
N SER A 293 -9.08 -5.32 4.91
CA SER A 293 -8.72 -5.91 3.63
C SER A 293 -7.23 -6.21 3.51
N HIS A 294 -6.86 -7.01 2.51
CA HIS A 294 -5.45 -7.32 2.22
C HIS A 294 -4.69 -6.07 1.73
N GLU A 295 -5.40 -5.17 1.05
CA GLU A 295 -4.91 -3.86 0.65
C GLU A 295 -5.66 -2.78 1.42
N TYR A 296 -4.94 -1.78 1.94
CA TYR A 296 -5.50 -0.68 2.72
C TYR A 296 -4.55 0.51 2.71
N SER A 297 -4.82 1.54 3.51
CA SER A 297 -3.92 2.68 3.65
C SER A 297 -3.89 3.18 5.10
N VAL A 298 -2.77 3.76 5.51
CA VAL A 298 -2.63 4.47 6.78
C VAL A 298 -2.14 5.88 6.49
N SER A 299 -2.93 6.88 6.87
CA SER A 299 -2.63 8.29 6.60
C SER A 299 -2.68 9.13 7.89
N PRO A 300 -1.80 10.12 8.06
CA PRO A 300 -1.88 11.04 9.19
C PRO A 300 -3.08 11.97 9.04
N LEU A 301 -3.75 12.28 10.15
CA LEU A 301 -4.79 13.30 10.24
C LEU A 301 -4.19 14.64 10.71
N PRO A 302 -4.81 15.79 10.35
CA PRO A 302 -4.31 17.12 10.75
C PRO A 302 -4.21 17.33 12.27
N ASP A 303 -4.97 16.58 13.07
CA ASP A 303 -4.99 16.67 14.53
C ASP A 303 -3.95 15.76 15.23
N GLY A 304 -3.13 15.05 14.45
CA GLY A 304 -2.07 14.16 14.92
C GLY A 304 -2.49 12.71 15.12
N ARG A 305 -3.76 12.36 14.89
CA ARG A 305 -4.23 10.96 14.82
C ARG A 305 -3.86 10.34 13.48
N TYR A 306 -4.15 9.05 13.31
CA TYR A 306 -3.93 8.29 12.08
C TYR A 306 -5.24 7.66 11.62
N LEU A 307 -5.50 7.69 10.32
CA LEU A 307 -6.66 7.06 9.71
C LEU A 307 -6.20 5.81 8.94
N LEU A 308 -6.72 4.66 9.34
CA LEU A 308 -6.58 3.38 8.64
C LEU A 308 -7.87 3.18 7.82
N VAL A 309 -7.78 3.20 6.49
CA VAL A 309 -8.93 3.00 5.57
C VAL A 309 -8.81 1.65 4.87
N PHE A 310 -9.89 0.87 4.86
CA PHE A 310 -9.92 -0.52 4.37
C PHE A 310 -11.33 -0.94 3.94
N GLN A 311 -11.45 -2.04 3.19
CA GLN A 311 -12.73 -2.75 3.05
C GLN A 311 -12.94 -3.64 4.27
N VAL A 312 -14.07 -3.50 4.96
CA VAL A 312 -14.40 -4.32 6.13
C VAL A 312 -14.46 -5.79 5.71
N ASP A 313 -13.79 -6.68 6.47
CA ASP A 313 -13.73 -8.12 6.20
C ASP A 313 -13.09 -8.53 4.87
N GLY A 314 -12.43 -7.60 4.19
CA GLY A 314 -11.74 -7.82 2.92
C GLY A 314 -12.63 -7.77 1.70
N ILE A 315 -13.77 -8.47 1.72
CA ILE A 315 -14.77 -8.43 0.65
C ILE A 315 -16.13 -8.19 1.32
N SER A 316 -16.69 -7.01 1.11
CA SER A 316 -17.98 -6.61 1.68
C SER A 316 -18.53 -5.40 0.93
N TYR A 317 -19.72 -4.95 1.31
CA TYR A 317 -20.26 -3.68 0.82
C TYR A 317 -19.86 -2.48 1.70
N GLU A 318 -19.04 -2.69 2.73
CA GLU A 318 -18.73 -1.64 3.70
C GLU A 318 -17.27 -1.16 3.59
N VAL A 319 -17.10 0.09 3.16
CA VAL A 319 -15.82 0.80 3.33
C VAL A 319 -15.74 1.29 4.76
N GLY A 320 -14.69 0.88 5.46
CA GLY A 320 -14.47 1.19 6.86
C GLY A 320 -13.22 2.02 7.08
N ALA A 321 -13.15 2.66 8.24
CA ALA A 321 -11.93 3.20 8.78
C ALA A 321 -11.79 2.94 10.26
N ARG A 322 -10.55 3.03 10.77
CA ARG A 322 -10.25 3.10 12.21
C ARG A 322 -9.32 4.28 12.46
N ILE A 323 -9.45 4.85 13.64
CA ILE A 323 -8.58 5.95 14.09
C ILE A 323 -7.53 5.39 15.05
N GLY A 324 -6.27 5.77 14.87
CA GLY A 324 -5.16 5.42 15.74
C GLY A 324 -4.50 6.63 16.38
N LEU A 325 -3.94 6.45 17.58
CA LEU A 325 -3.15 7.50 18.26
C LEU A 325 -1.68 7.52 17.84
N THR A 326 -1.18 6.42 17.26
CA THR A 326 0.16 6.31 16.68
C THR A 326 0.07 5.57 15.34
N PRO A 327 1.13 5.57 14.52
CA PRO A 327 1.15 4.78 13.28
C PRO A 327 0.92 3.28 13.50
N TYR A 328 1.11 2.77 14.72
CA TYR A 328 1.03 1.36 15.09
C TYR A 328 -0.06 1.09 16.14
N GLY A 329 -0.99 2.03 16.33
CA GLY A 329 -2.12 1.92 17.24
C GLY A 329 -1.89 2.53 18.65
N PRO A 330 -2.80 2.29 19.61
CA PRO A 330 -4.01 1.48 19.46
C PRO A 330 -4.97 2.09 18.43
N PHE A 331 -5.66 1.22 17.68
CA PHE A 331 -6.71 1.59 16.75
C PHE A 331 -8.08 1.38 17.41
N GLY A 332 -9.00 2.33 17.19
CA GLY A 332 -10.37 2.27 17.70
C GLY A 332 -11.27 1.27 16.96
N PRO A 333 -12.59 1.29 17.26
CA PRO A 333 -13.57 0.47 16.55
C PRO A 333 -13.69 0.87 15.07
N VAL A 334 -14.31 -0.01 14.27
CA VAL A 334 -14.64 0.29 12.87
C VAL A 334 -15.64 1.43 12.81
N ILE A 335 -15.30 2.46 12.03
CA ILE A 335 -16.17 3.56 11.63
C ILE A 335 -16.56 3.30 10.18
N LYS A 336 -17.85 3.07 9.94
CA LYS A 336 -18.38 2.87 8.60
C LYS A 336 -18.35 4.19 7.84
N LEU A 337 -17.65 4.21 6.69
CA LEU A 337 -17.52 5.41 5.85
C LEU A 337 -18.53 5.41 4.71
N TYR A 338 -18.76 4.26 4.06
CA TYR A 338 -19.58 4.18 2.86
C TYR A 338 -20.18 2.79 2.65
N ASP A 339 -21.38 2.76 2.06
CA ASP A 339 -22.07 1.57 1.58
C ASP A 339 -21.95 1.48 0.06
N CYS A 340 -21.13 0.55 -0.41
CA CYS A 340 -20.96 0.22 -1.82
C CYS A 340 -22.29 -0.23 -2.44
N LYS A 341 -22.57 0.20 -3.66
CA LYS A 341 -23.89 0.07 -4.31
C LYS A 341 -23.92 -1.00 -5.40
N GLU A 342 -22.77 -1.55 -5.78
CA GLU A 342 -22.59 -2.43 -6.93
C GLU A 342 -23.41 -3.73 -6.81
N GLY A 343 -23.63 -4.23 -5.59
CA GLY A 343 -24.49 -5.38 -5.35
C GLY A 343 -25.96 -5.15 -5.73
N LYS A 344 -26.41 -3.89 -5.78
CA LYS A 344 -27.74 -3.51 -6.28
C LYS A 344 -27.78 -3.48 -7.81
N GLU A 345 -26.65 -3.25 -8.46
CA GLU A 345 -26.51 -3.32 -9.92
C GLU A 345 -26.48 -4.77 -10.37
N ASN A 346 -25.68 -5.60 -9.69
CA ASN A 346 -25.60 -7.04 -9.89
C ASN A 346 -25.13 -7.70 -8.57
N PRO A 347 -25.89 -8.66 -8.00
CA PRO A 347 -25.51 -9.32 -6.74
C PRO A 347 -24.21 -10.12 -6.81
N ASN A 348 -23.69 -10.40 -8.01
CA ASN A 348 -22.37 -11.01 -8.21
C ASN A 348 -21.22 -10.02 -8.02
N PHE A 349 -21.46 -8.71 -7.98
CA PHE A 349 -20.40 -7.71 -7.87
C PHE A 349 -20.02 -7.49 -6.41
N LEU A 350 -18.77 -7.83 -6.10
CA LEU A 350 -18.21 -7.86 -4.77
C LEU A 350 -17.16 -6.75 -4.63
N PRO A 351 -17.43 -5.70 -3.83
CA PRO A 351 -16.45 -4.67 -3.53
C PRO A 351 -15.35 -5.18 -2.59
N TYR A 352 -14.12 -4.70 -2.78
CA TYR A 352 -12.95 -5.13 -2.02
C TYR A 352 -11.83 -4.10 -2.01
N ASN A 353 -10.88 -4.28 -1.08
CA ASN A 353 -9.59 -3.60 -1.06
C ASN A 353 -9.67 -2.05 -1.09
N ALA A 354 -10.54 -1.45 -0.29
CA ALA A 354 -10.63 0.01 -0.20
C ALA A 354 -9.36 0.65 0.38
N LYS A 355 -8.94 1.79 -0.16
CA LYS A 355 -7.75 2.52 0.32
C LYS A 355 -7.80 4.01 -0.06
N ALA A 356 -7.08 4.85 0.68
CA ALA A 356 -7.04 6.29 0.49
C ALA A 356 -5.91 6.74 -0.44
N HIS A 357 -6.11 7.90 -1.08
CA HIS A 357 -5.17 8.56 -2.00
C HIS A 357 -4.96 10.02 -1.59
N PRO A 358 -4.26 10.31 -0.48
CA PRO A 358 -4.35 11.62 0.12
C PRO A 358 -3.68 12.70 -0.74
N HIS A 359 -2.60 12.43 -1.47
CA HIS A 359 -2.01 13.42 -2.39
C HIS A 359 -2.89 13.76 -3.60
N LEU A 360 -3.79 12.87 -4.02
CA LEU A 360 -4.78 13.13 -5.08
C LEU A 360 -6.02 13.88 -4.57
N SER A 361 -6.11 14.10 -3.26
CA SER A 361 -7.26 14.75 -2.63
C SER A 361 -7.09 16.26 -2.57
N ASN A 362 -8.19 17.01 -2.65
CA ASN A 362 -8.16 18.43 -2.34
C ASN A 362 -7.90 18.66 -0.84
N PRO A 363 -7.40 19.85 -0.43
CA PRO A 363 -7.29 20.20 0.99
C PRO A 363 -8.62 20.02 1.74
N GLY A 364 -8.59 19.29 2.85
CA GLY A 364 -9.78 19.00 3.68
C GLY A 364 -10.62 17.80 3.22
N GLU A 365 -10.25 17.20 2.09
CA GLU A 365 -10.89 16.00 1.54
C GLU A 365 -9.95 14.80 1.61
N LEU A 366 -10.52 13.61 1.55
CA LEU A 366 -9.79 12.37 1.35
C LEU A 366 -10.51 11.54 0.28
N LEU A 367 -9.82 11.34 -0.83
CA LEU A 367 -10.21 10.46 -1.91
C LEU A 367 -9.91 9.01 -1.51
N ILE A 368 -10.88 8.13 -1.69
CA ILE A 368 -10.79 6.71 -1.38
C ILE A 368 -11.23 5.94 -2.62
N SER A 369 -10.45 4.94 -3.03
CA SER A 369 -10.89 3.95 -4.01
C SER A 369 -11.28 2.64 -3.36
N TYR A 370 -12.06 1.84 -4.08
CA TYR A 370 -12.24 0.41 -3.84
C TYR A 370 -12.38 -0.31 -5.19
N ASN A 371 -12.02 -1.59 -5.21
CA ASN A 371 -12.12 -2.45 -6.39
C ASN A 371 -13.45 -3.21 -6.37
N VAL A 372 -13.85 -3.75 -7.52
CA VAL A 372 -15.08 -4.53 -7.67
C VAL A 372 -14.77 -5.75 -8.54
N ILE A 373 -15.08 -6.96 -8.06
CA ILE A 373 -14.87 -8.21 -8.80
C ILE A 373 -16.21 -8.95 -8.95
N GLY A 374 -16.41 -9.65 -10.07
CA GLY A 374 -17.54 -10.55 -10.24
C GLY A 374 -17.28 -11.90 -9.57
N ALA A 375 -18.26 -12.43 -8.83
CA ALA A 375 -18.22 -13.77 -8.25
C ALA A 375 -17.95 -14.86 -9.31
N ASP A 376 -18.50 -14.68 -10.52
CA ASP A 376 -18.26 -15.49 -11.71
C ASP A 376 -17.47 -14.66 -12.74
N PHE A 377 -16.29 -14.19 -12.33
CA PHE A 377 -15.49 -13.18 -13.02
C PHE A 377 -15.39 -13.38 -14.54
N TYR A 378 -15.03 -14.58 -15.00
CA TYR A 378 -14.82 -14.85 -16.42
C TYR A 378 -16.10 -14.78 -17.26
N ASN A 379 -17.27 -14.97 -16.68
CA ASN A 379 -18.55 -14.78 -17.36
C ASN A 379 -19.10 -13.36 -17.17
N ASP A 380 -18.89 -12.77 -15.99
CA ASP A 380 -19.31 -11.41 -15.67
C ASP A 380 -18.55 -10.38 -16.53
N ILE A 381 -17.25 -10.57 -16.77
CA ILE A 381 -16.46 -9.65 -17.61
C ILE A 381 -16.92 -9.61 -19.07
N LYS A 382 -17.46 -10.71 -19.60
CA LYS A 382 -18.01 -10.77 -20.96
C LYS A 382 -19.30 -9.98 -21.11
N LYS A 383 -20.11 -9.93 -20.03
CA LYS A 383 -21.44 -9.28 -20.01
C LYS A 383 -21.36 -7.83 -19.55
N SER A 384 -20.48 -7.55 -18.61
CA SER A 384 -20.35 -6.27 -17.92
C SER A 384 -18.86 -5.90 -17.78
N PRO A 385 -18.15 -5.61 -18.88
CA PRO A 385 -16.69 -5.44 -18.83
C PRO A 385 -16.20 -4.24 -18.03
N GLN A 386 -17.10 -3.32 -17.69
CA GLN A 386 -16.83 -2.14 -16.89
C GLN A 386 -16.97 -2.38 -15.37
N HIS A 387 -17.24 -3.60 -14.92
CA HIS A 387 -17.35 -3.90 -13.50
C HIS A 387 -15.97 -3.90 -12.83
N TYR A 388 -14.99 -4.58 -13.43
CA TYR A 388 -13.63 -4.80 -12.89
C TYR A 388 -12.71 -3.58 -13.04
N ARG A 389 -13.06 -2.47 -12.38
CA ARG A 389 -12.28 -1.22 -12.35
C ARG A 389 -12.56 -0.49 -11.03
N PRO A 390 -11.67 0.42 -10.58
CA PRO A 390 -11.90 1.12 -9.33
C PRO A 390 -13.14 2.01 -9.36
N ARG A 391 -13.73 2.18 -8.18
CA ARG A 391 -14.77 3.16 -7.84
C ARG A 391 -14.19 4.10 -6.80
N PHE A 392 -14.60 5.37 -6.84
CA PHE A 392 -14.06 6.39 -5.97
C PHE A 392 -15.15 7.11 -5.18
N ILE A 393 -14.85 7.39 -3.92
CA ILE A 393 -15.62 8.24 -3.03
C ILE A 393 -14.70 9.33 -2.47
N LYS A 394 -15.30 10.42 -2.02
CA LYS A 394 -14.62 11.47 -1.25
C LYS A 394 -15.26 11.58 0.11
N ILE A 395 -14.43 11.66 1.14
CA ILE A 395 -14.88 12.11 2.46
C ILE A 395 -14.36 13.51 2.75
N LYS A 396 -15.14 14.33 3.44
CA LYS A 396 -14.70 15.64 3.95
C LYS A 396 -14.74 15.60 5.46
N LEU A 397 -13.60 15.85 6.10
CA LEU A 397 -13.48 15.85 7.56
C LEU A 397 -14.05 17.17 8.11
N GLN A 398 -14.78 17.11 9.23
CA GLN A 398 -15.47 18.26 9.84
C GLN A 398 -14.84 18.73 11.15
#